data_AF-M7ZD82-F1
#
_entry.id   AF-M7ZD82-F1
#
_cell.length_a   1.000
_cell.length_b   1.000
_cell.length_c   1.000
_cell.angle_alpha   90.00
_cell.angle_beta   90.00
_cell.angle_gamma   90.00
#
_symmetry.space_group_name_H-M   'P 1'
#
loop_
_entity.id
_entity.type
_entity.pdbx_description
1 polymer ?
#
loop_
_entity_poly.entity_id
_entity_poly.type
_entity_poly.pdbx_seq_one_letter_code
_entity_poly.pdbx_strand_id
1 'polypeptide(L)'
;MAPCRYALLSRVCLSMFDGFDSYQFGGTSDASALEGIELAVRRNESLQQFIAHSDADPMELMSSSPDCEFSQFCDRKYKQLIHPGIESSLFGNPDCRALPVMATAGPLYELFITMASSIWTLHRLAWAYDPAVGIFQVSRGTEYSSVYMESIVRPKAFSASKEVGKTVRPKVGFTVVPGFRLGGTVIQCRVYLES
;
A
#
# COMPACT_ATOMS: atom_id res chain seq x y z
N MET A 1 -15.45 19.32 -2.74
CA MET A 1 -15.02 18.38 -3.80
C MET A 1 -13.60 17.82 -3.63
N ALA A 2 -12.65 18.52 -2.99
CA ALA A 2 -11.30 18.01 -2.73
C ALA A 2 -11.15 16.81 -1.75
N PRO A 3 -12.01 16.57 -0.72
CA PRO A 3 -11.78 15.48 0.22
C PRO A 3 -12.05 14.09 -0.37
N CYS A 4 -12.98 13.96 -1.33
CA CYS A 4 -13.37 12.65 -1.87
C CYS A 4 -12.24 11.96 -2.65
N ARG A 5 -11.45 12.71 -3.44
CA ARG A 5 -10.30 12.13 -4.18
C ARG A 5 -9.21 11.59 -3.25
N TYR A 6 -8.96 12.29 -2.13
CA TYR A 6 -7.93 11.91 -1.18
C TYR A 6 -8.39 10.77 -0.27
N ALA A 7 -9.69 10.72 0.05
CA ALA A 7 -10.29 9.57 0.71
C ALA A 7 -10.24 8.32 -0.18
N LEU A 8 -10.51 8.44 -1.49
CA LEU A 8 -10.36 7.33 -2.43
C LEU A 8 -8.91 6.86 -2.53
N LEU A 9 -7.96 7.79 -2.68
CA LEU A 9 -6.53 7.47 -2.71
C LEU A 9 -6.09 6.79 -1.41
N SER A 10 -6.52 7.31 -0.26
CA SER A 10 -6.30 6.71 1.06
C SER A 10 -6.82 5.28 1.09
N ARG A 11 -8.06 5.04 0.66
CA ARG A 11 -8.65 3.71 0.59
C ARG A 11 -7.81 2.77 -0.27
N VAL A 12 -7.41 3.18 -1.47
CA VAL A 12 -6.60 2.36 -2.38
C VAL A 12 -5.23 2.05 -1.77
N CYS A 13 -4.51 3.08 -1.30
CA CYS A 13 -3.18 2.89 -0.70
C CYS A 13 -3.25 1.99 0.53
N LEU A 14 -4.10 2.30 1.51
CA LEU A 14 -4.19 1.51 2.74
C LEU A 14 -4.59 0.06 2.47
N SER A 15 -5.50 -0.18 1.51
CA SER A 15 -5.85 -1.54 1.08
C SER A 15 -4.69 -2.26 0.38
N MET A 16 -3.92 -1.59 -0.48
CA MET A 16 -2.76 -2.22 -1.12
C MET A 16 -1.64 -2.56 -0.12
N PHE A 17 -1.41 -1.72 0.88
CA PHE A 17 -0.41 -1.93 1.93
C PHE A 17 -0.91 -2.80 3.10
N ASP A 18 -2.18 -3.21 3.10
CA ASP A 18 -2.71 -4.10 4.13
C ASP A 18 -1.92 -5.43 4.19
N GLY A 19 -1.49 -5.84 5.39
CA GLY A 19 -0.63 -7.01 5.59
C GLY A 19 0.85 -6.83 5.25
N PHE A 20 1.33 -5.62 4.94
CA PHE A 20 2.75 -5.38 4.56
C PHE A 20 3.76 -5.76 5.66
N ASP A 21 3.36 -5.65 6.93
CA ASP A 21 4.21 -6.04 8.07
C ASP A 21 4.29 -7.57 8.26
N SER A 22 3.73 -8.38 7.35
CA SER A 22 3.81 -9.85 7.37
C SER A 22 4.62 -10.38 6.20
N TYR A 23 5.47 -11.40 6.42
CA TYR A 23 6.38 -11.91 5.38
C TYR A 23 5.66 -12.38 4.10
N GLN A 24 4.46 -12.94 4.26
CA GLN A 24 3.64 -13.43 3.14
C GLN A 24 2.70 -12.38 2.56
N PHE A 25 2.79 -11.14 3.04
CA PHE A 25 1.97 -10.02 2.58
C PHE A 25 0.46 -10.34 2.61
N GLY A 26 -0.03 -10.78 3.78
CA GLY A 26 -1.42 -11.17 4.00
C GLY A 26 -1.81 -12.54 3.42
N GLY A 27 -0.83 -13.39 3.08
CA GLY A 27 -1.04 -14.81 2.76
C GLY A 27 -1.38 -15.64 4.01
N THR A 28 -2.04 -16.78 3.79
CA THR A 28 -2.39 -17.75 4.84
C THR A 28 -1.31 -18.82 4.91
N SER A 29 -0.25 -18.59 5.68
CA SER A 29 0.57 -19.68 6.17
C SER A 29 1.12 -19.32 7.55
N ASP A 30 1.27 -20.37 8.35
CA ASP A 30 1.35 -20.30 9.80
C ASP A 30 2.43 -19.34 10.27
N ALA A 31 2.01 -18.33 11.02
CA ALA A 31 2.88 -17.41 11.72
C ALA A 31 3.49 -18.14 12.94
N SER A 32 4.44 -19.04 12.69
CA SER A 32 5.40 -19.39 13.74
C SER A 32 6.29 -18.17 14.01
N ALA A 33 6.66 -17.95 15.28
CA ALA A 33 7.67 -16.97 15.62
C ALA A 33 9.03 -17.51 15.15
N LEU A 34 9.67 -16.80 14.23
CA LEU A 34 10.89 -17.25 13.56
C LEU A 34 12.05 -16.50 14.19
N GLU A 35 13.06 -17.23 14.64
CA GLU A 35 14.23 -16.64 15.29
C GLU A 35 15.52 -17.07 14.61
N GLY A 36 16.53 -16.20 14.65
CA GLY A 36 17.88 -16.50 14.20
C GLY A 36 18.00 -16.82 12.71
N ILE A 37 18.48 -18.03 12.39
CA ILE A 37 18.86 -18.45 11.03
C ILE A 37 17.68 -18.36 10.06
N GLU A 38 16.47 -18.66 10.52
CA GLU A 38 15.28 -18.65 9.66
C GLU A 38 14.92 -17.24 9.17
N LEU A 39 15.16 -16.21 9.98
CA LEU A 39 14.99 -14.82 9.56
C LEU A 39 16.05 -14.40 8.52
N ALA A 40 17.30 -14.83 8.68
CA ALA A 40 18.36 -14.52 7.73
C ALA A 40 18.11 -15.20 6.36
N VAL A 41 17.63 -16.44 6.37
CA VAL A 41 17.21 -17.16 5.15
C VAL A 41 16.09 -16.40 4.44
N ARG A 42 15.02 -16.04 5.17
CA ARG A 42 13.89 -15.28 4.61
C ARG A 42 14.29 -13.92 4.03
N ARG A 43 15.23 -13.21 4.66
CA ARG A 43 15.76 -11.96 4.10
C ARG A 43 16.46 -12.18 2.77
N ASN A 44 17.30 -13.22 2.70
CA ASN A 44 18.00 -13.56 1.47
C ASN A 44 17.03 -13.99 0.37
N GLU A 45 16.03 -14.82 0.70
CA GLU A 45 14.94 -15.18 -0.22
C GLU A 45 14.21 -13.94 -0.72
N SER A 46 13.84 -13.03 0.18
CA SER A 46 13.17 -11.77 -0.16
C SER A 46 14.00 -10.88 -1.07
N LEU A 47 15.33 -10.84 -0.87
CA LEU A 47 16.25 -10.12 -1.75
C LEU A 47 16.31 -10.73 -3.15
N GLN A 48 16.38 -12.06 -3.25
CA GLN A 48 16.36 -12.76 -4.54
C GLN A 48 15.02 -12.53 -5.27
N GLN A 49 13.90 -12.60 -4.55
CA GLN A 49 12.58 -12.29 -5.09
C GLN A 49 12.47 -10.83 -5.55
N PHE A 50 13.05 -9.88 -4.81
CA PHE A 50 13.12 -8.47 -5.22
C PHE A 50 13.86 -8.30 -6.55
N ILE A 51 15.05 -8.89 -6.68
CA ILE A 51 15.88 -8.80 -7.89
C ILE A 51 15.15 -9.45 -9.08
N ALA A 52 14.61 -10.65 -8.89
CA ALA A 52 13.90 -11.36 -9.95
C ALA A 52 12.65 -10.59 -10.42
N HIS A 53 11.92 -9.97 -9.51
CA HIS A 53 10.71 -9.23 -9.83
C HIS A 53 11.01 -7.83 -10.41
N SER A 54 12.10 -7.18 -10.02
CA SER A 54 12.47 -5.85 -10.54
C SER A 54 12.81 -5.84 -12.02
N ASP A 55 13.30 -6.96 -12.54
CA ASP A 55 13.74 -7.12 -13.93
C ASP A 55 12.64 -7.69 -14.84
N ALA A 56 11.52 -8.12 -14.27
CA ALA A 56 10.45 -8.81 -14.99
C ALA A 56 9.30 -7.88 -15.40
N ASP A 57 8.67 -8.17 -16.55
CA ASP A 57 7.40 -7.53 -16.91
C ASP A 57 6.24 -8.14 -16.09
N PRO A 58 5.48 -7.31 -15.34
CA PRO A 58 4.43 -7.82 -14.47
C PRO A 58 3.30 -8.53 -15.21
N MET A 59 2.97 -8.11 -16.44
CA MET A 59 1.90 -8.73 -17.23
C MET A 59 2.33 -10.08 -17.81
N GLU A 60 3.60 -10.19 -18.22
CA GLU A 60 4.20 -11.47 -18.62
C GLU A 60 4.28 -12.45 -17.44
N LEU A 61 4.60 -11.99 -16.23
CA LEU A 61 4.59 -12.82 -15.02
C LEU A 61 3.21 -13.41 -14.73
N MET A 62 2.15 -12.59 -14.82
CA MET A 62 0.78 -13.05 -14.65
C MET A 62 0.38 -14.12 -15.68
N SER A 63 0.90 -14.01 -16.90
CA SER A 63 0.58 -14.93 -18.00
C SER A 63 1.38 -16.25 -17.93
N SER A 64 2.63 -16.18 -17.49
CA SER A 64 3.55 -17.32 -17.48
C SER A 64 3.47 -18.16 -16.19
N SER A 65 3.10 -17.56 -15.06
CA SER A 65 3.08 -18.20 -13.74
C SER A 65 1.83 -17.81 -12.95
N PRO A 66 0.63 -18.32 -13.33
CA PRO A 66 -0.65 -17.89 -12.75
C PRO A 66 -0.80 -18.25 -11.26
N ASP A 67 -0.02 -19.20 -10.75
CA ASP A 67 -0.10 -19.66 -9.35
C ASP A 67 1.03 -19.14 -8.45
N CYS A 68 1.91 -18.26 -8.95
CA CYS A 68 3.00 -17.70 -8.15
C CYS A 68 2.49 -16.78 -7.01
N GLU A 69 3.35 -16.51 -6.02
CA GLU A 69 3.01 -15.67 -4.86
C GLU A 69 2.53 -14.26 -5.27
N PHE A 70 3.15 -13.68 -6.32
CA PHE A 70 2.75 -12.39 -6.85
C PHE A 70 1.34 -12.43 -7.46
N SER A 71 1.03 -13.45 -8.25
CA SER A 71 -0.32 -13.64 -8.82
C SER A 71 -1.36 -13.78 -7.71
N GLN A 72 -1.08 -14.60 -6.70
CA GLN A 72 -1.98 -14.75 -5.54
C GLN A 72 -2.16 -13.43 -4.77
N PHE A 73 -1.10 -12.64 -4.64
CA PHE A 73 -1.17 -11.29 -4.06
C PHE A 73 -2.07 -10.36 -4.88
N CYS A 74 -1.86 -10.29 -6.19
CA CYS A 74 -2.69 -9.53 -7.11
C CYS A 74 -4.16 -9.94 -7.00
N ASP A 75 -4.44 -11.23 -6.99
CA ASP A 75 -5.79 -11.79 -6.90
C ASP A 75 -6.50 -11.37 -5.60
N ARG A 76 -5.80 -11.45 -4.45
CA ARG A 76 -6.33 -10.99 -3.16
C ARG A 76 -6.59 -9.49 -3.17
N LYS A 77 -5.61 -8.69 -3.60
CA LYS A 77 -5.71 -7.22 -3.60
C LYS A 77 -6.76 -6.71 -4.57
N TYR A 78 -6.90 -7.34 -5.72
CA TYR A 78 -7.90 -6.97 -6.71
C TYR A 78 -9.31 -7.17 -6.16
N LYS A 79 -9.60 -8.36 -5.61
CA LYS A 79 -10.90 -8.69 -4.99
C LYS A 79 -11.23 -7.77 -3.80
N GLN A 80 -10.22 -7.32 -3.06
CA GLN A 80 -10.39 -6.38 -1.95
C GLN A 80 -10.70 -4.94 -2.40
N LEU A 81 -10.15 -4.51 -3.54
CA LEU A 81 -10.23 -3.13 -4.01
C LEU A 81 -11.34 -2.90 -5.02
N ILE A 82 -11.45 -3.80 -5.99
CA ILE A 82 -12.35 -3.70 -7.12
C ILE A 82 -13.54 -4.61 -6.82
N HIS A 83 -14.60 -4.02 -6.25
CA HIS A 83 -15.87 -4.70 -6.19
C HIS A 83 -16.36 -4.97 -7.63
N PRO A 84 -16.89 -6.16 -7.97
CA PRO A 84 -17.27 -6.49 -9.35
C PRO A 84 -18.17 -5.45 -10.04
N GLY A 85 -19.02 -4.74 -9.27
CA GLY A 85 -19.87 -3.66 -9.78
C GLY A 85 -19.15 -2.36 -10.18
N ILE A 86 -17.89 -2.16 -9.80
CA ILE A 86 -17.09 -0.97 -10.16
C ILE A 86 -16.68 -1.05 -11.64
N GLU A 87 -16.25 -2.22 -12.11
CA GLU A 87 -15.90 -2.40 -13.52
C GLU A 87 -17.12 -2.23 -14.42
N SER A 88 -18.25 -2.83 -14.04
CA SER A 88 -19.50 -2.72 -14.81
C SER A 88 -20.00 -1.28 -14.88
N SER A 89 -19.75 -0.47 -13.83
CA SER A 89 -20.12 0.96 -13.78
C SER A 89 -19.14 1.87 -14.52
N LEU A 90 -17.85 1.50 -14.58
CA LEU A 90 -16.81 2.28 -15.26
C LEU A 90 -16.70 1.95 -16.76
N PHE A 91 -16.97 0.71 -17.15
CA PHE A 91 -16.69 0.19 -18.50
C PHE A 91 -17.93 -0.36 -19.23
N GLY A 92 -19.11 -0.40 -18.58
CA GLY A 92 -20.32 -1.00 -19.15
C GLY A 92 -20.30 -2.54 -19.07
N ASN A 93 -21.46 -3.16 -19.21
CA ASN A 93 -21.71 -4.59 -18.92
C ASN A 93 -20.71 -5.53 -19.62
N PRO A 94 -19.85 -6.27 -18.89
CA PRO A 94 -19.10 -7.36 -19.47
C PRO A 94 -20.01 -8.60 -19.46
N ASP A 95 -20.69 -8.87 -20.57
CA ASP A 95 -21.31 -10.18 -20.82
C ASP A 95 -20.20 -11.24 -20.99
N CYS A 96 -19.52 -11.61 -19.91
CA CYS A 96 -18.60 -12.74 -19.84
C CYS A 96 -18.68 -13.37 -18.44
N ARG A 97 -19.65 -14.27 -18.35
CA ARG A 97 -19.80 -15.34 -17.37
C ARG A 97 -18.45 -16.00 -17.04
N ALA A 98 -18.08 -15.98 -15.77
CA ALA A 98 -17.19 -16.96 -15.11
C ALA A 98 -15.82 -17.22 -15.74
N LEU A 99 -15.11 -16.19 -16.18
CA LEU A 99 -13.68 -16.30 -16.44
C LEU A 99 -12.88 -15.82 -15.21
N PRO A 100 -11.71 -16.41 -14.89
CA PRO A 100 -10.83 -15.89 -13.84
C PRO A 100 -10.63 -14.39 -14.03
N VAL A 101 -10.55 -13.62 -12.95
CA VAL A 101 -10.35 -12.15 -12.96
C VAL A 101 -9.20 -11.72 -13.89
N MET A 102 -8.22 -12.58 -14.12
CA MET A 102 -7.13 -12.39 -15.08
C MET A 102 -7.54 -12.32 -16.56
N ALA A 103 -8.74 -12.79 -16.93
CA ALA A 103 -9.21 -12.87 -18.31
C ALA A 103 -9.95 -11.60 -18.78
N THR A 104 -10.29 -10.69 -17.87
CA THR A 104 -10.84 -9.37 -18.18
C THR A 104 -9.73 -8.33 -18.18
N ALA A 105 -8.76 -8.49 -19.07
CA ALA A 105 -7.68 -7.53 -19.27
C ALA A 105 -8.22 -6.23 -19.88
N GLY A 106 -8.77 -5.36 -19.03
CA GLY A 106 -9.12 -3.98 -19.37
C GLY A 106 -8.04 -2.99 -18.88
N PRO A 107 -8.08 -1.73 -19.33
CA PRO A 107 -7.08 -0.72 -18.94
C PRO A 107 -6.92 -0.53 -17.43
N LEU A 108 -7.99 -0.77 -16.65
CA LEU A 108 -7.95 -0.71 -15.18
C LEU A 108 -7.15 -1.87 -14.57
N TYR A 109 -7.22 -3.05 -15.18
CA TYR A 109 -6.48 -4.22 -14.73
C TYR A 109 -4.98 -4.03 -14.96
N GLU A 110 -4.56 -3.53 -16.12
CA GLU A 110 -3.14 -3.23 -16.39
C GLU A 110 -2.57 -2.17 -15.43
N LEU A 111 -3.32 -1.10 -15.18
CA LEU A 111 -2.95 -0.08 -14.18
C LEU A 111 -2.86 -0.67 -12.77
N PHE A 112 -3.78 -1.56 -12.42
CA PHE A 112 -3.74 -2.26 -11.15
C PHE A 112 -2.50 -3.15 -11.05
N ILE A 113 -2.19 -3.96 -12.06
CA ILE A 113 -1.03 -4.85 -12.06
C ILE A 113 0.27 -4.05 -11.95
N THR A 114 0.35 -2.91 -12.62
CA THR A 114 1.50 -1.99 -12.50
C THR A 114 1.67 -1.48 -11.06
N MET A 115 0.58 -1.05 -10.41
CA MET A 115 0.60 -0.62 -9.01
C MET A 115 0.93 -1.79 -8.07
N ALA A 116 0.31 -2.95 -8.27
CA ALA A 116 0.52 -4.15 -7.48
C ALA A 116 1.97 -4.62 -7.56
N SER A 117 2.56 -4.61 -8.75
CA SER A 117 3.98 -4.92 -8.96
C SER A 117 4.88 -3.99 -8.16
N SER A 118 4.67 -2.68 -8.25
CA SER A 118 5.47 -1.70 -7.51
C SER A 118 5.45 -1.96 -5.99
N ILE A 119 4.28 -2.29 -5.45
CA ILE A 119 4.06 -2.53 -4.02
C ILE A 119 4.61 -3.89 -3.59
N TRP A 120 4.46 -4.91 -4.44
CA TRP A 120 5.05 -6.23 -4.23
C TRP A 120 6.57 -6.16 -4.19
N THR A 121 7.20 -5.53 -5.17
CA THR A 121 8.65 -5.31 -5.21
C THR A 121 9.14 -4.55 -3.98
N LEU A 122 8.43 -3.49 -3.57
CA LEU A 122 8.75 -2.76 -2.36
C LEU A 122 8.67 -3.62 -1.10
N HIS A 123 7.70 -4.52 -1.02
CA HIS A 123 7.58 -5.46 0.10
C HIS A 123 8.75 -6.46 0.12
N ARG A 124 9.12 -7.03 -1.04
CA ARG A 124 10.28 -7.92 -1.13
C ARG A 124 11.57 -7.21 -0.71
N LEU A 125 11.72 -5.94 -1.09
CA LEU A 125 12.83 -5.12 -0.61
C LEU A 125 12.76 -4.88 0.90
N ALA A 126 11.60 -4.50 1.43
CA ALA A 126 11.38 -4.22 2.85
C ALA A 126 11.79 -5.38 3.76
N TRP A 127 11.48 -6.62 3.35
CA TRP A 127 11.81 -7.84 4.08
C TRP A 127 13.25 -8.32 3.86
N ALA A 128 14.00 -7.74 2.92
CA ALA A 128 15.44 -7.98 2.78
C ALA A 128 16.27 -7.16 3.80
N TYR A 129 15.70 -6.13 4.42
CA TYR A 129 16.38 -5.31 5.45
C TYR A 129 16.46 -5.98 6.82
N ASP A 130 17.42 -5.54 7.64
CA ASP A 130 17.57 -5.91 9.05
C ASP A 130 17.64 -4.65 9.96
N PRO A 131 16.63 -4.41 10.82
CA PRO A 131 15.35 -5.10 10.88
C PRO A 131 14.49 -4.83 9.63
N ALA A 132 13.50 -5.70 9.37
CA ALA A 132 12.57 -5.52 8.26
C ALA A 132 11.86 -4.16 8.33
N VAL A 133 11.66 -3.54 7.17
CA VAL A 133 10.97 -2.26 7.06
C VAL A 133 9.48 -2.46 7.33
N GLY A 134 8.92 -1.68 8.26
CA GLY A 134 7.50 -1.73 8.60
C GLY A 134 6.72 -0.50 8.15
N ILE A 135 5.40 -0.61 8.10
CA ILE A 135 4.52 0.52 7.79
C ILE A 135 4.53 1.54 8.93
N PHE A 136 4.59 2.83 8.56
CA PHE A 136 4.29 3.96 9.45
C PHE A 136 2.97 4.60 9.03
N GLN A 137 1.99 4.63 9.92
CA GLN A 137 0.71 5.30 9.68
C GLN A 137 0.20 5.93 10.96
N VAL A 138 -0.61 6.97 10.83
CA VAL A 138 -1.15 7.73 11.96
C VAL A 138 -2.66 7.72 11.96
N SER A 139 -3.23 7.69 13.16
CA SER A 139 -4.67 7.66 13.37
C SER A 139 -5.28 9.05 13.21
N ARG A 140 -6.57 9.08 12.86
CA ARG A 140 -7.38 10.30 12.91
C ARG A 140 -7.30 10.96 14.28
N GLY A 141 -7.23 12.28 14.32
CA GLY A 141 -7.12 13.09 15.53
C GLY A 141 -5.69 13.29 16.05
N THR A 142 -4.69 12.60 15.48
CA THR A 142 -3.28 12.79 15.82
C THR A 142 -2.82 14.20 15.48
N GLU A 143 -2.03 14.84 16.35
CA GLU A 143 -1.45 16.15 16.04
C GLU A 143 -0.44 16.05 14.90
N TYR A 144 -0.52 16.99 13.96
CA TYR A 144 0.41 17.05 12.85
C TYR A 144 1.84 17.32 13.33
N SER A 145 2.78 16.53 12.81
CA SER A 145 4.22 16.73 12.99
C SER A 145 4.91 16.68 11.64
N SER A 146 5.50 17.81 11.23
CA SER A 146 6.26 17.91 9.98
C SER A 146 7.54 17.06 9.96
N VAL A 147 7.90 16.43 11.08
CA VAL A 147 9.02 15.48 11.18
C VAL A 147 8.60 14.10 10.66
N TYR A 148 7.36 13.69 10.94
CA TYR A 148 6.85 12.34 10.61
C TYR A 148 5.79 12.34 9.51
N MET A 149 5.28 13.50 9.13
CA MET A 149 4.11 13.62 8.26
C MET A 149 4.30 14.72 7.22
N GLU A 150 3.83 14.45 6.01
CA GLU A 150 3.71 15.40 4.90
C GLU A 150 2.22 15.70 4.66
N SER A 151 1.82 16.98 4.72
CA SER A 151 0.44 17.38 4.40
C SER A 151 0.19 17.42 2.89
N ILE A 152 -0.77 16.65 2.39
CA ILE A 152 -1.14 16.63 0.96
C ILE A 152 -1.99 17.83 0.51
N VAL A 153 -2.55 18.56 1.46
CA VAL A 153 -3.21 19.84 1.23
C VAL A 153 -2.26 20.94 1.67
N ARG A 154 -2.05 21.94 0.82
CA ARG A 154 -1.38 23.16 1.26
C ARG A 154 -2.19 23.71 2.44
N PRO A 155 -1.58 23.95 3.61
CA PRO A 155 -2.27 24.59 4.70
C PRO A 155 -2.64 26.00 4.22
N LYS A 156 -3.86 26.16 3.71
CA LYS A 156 -4.43 27.48 3.48
C LYS A 156 -4.58 28.07 4.87
N ALA A 157 -3.58 28.84 5.27
CA ALA A 157 -3.52 29.60 6.50
C ALA A 157 -4.28 28.88 7.63
N PHE A 158 -3.61 27.92 8.29
CA PHE A 158 -3.80 27.84 9.74
C PHE A 158 -3.27 29.17 10.27
N SER A 159 -4.09 30.21 10.11
CA SER A 159 -3.96 31.49 10.74
C SER A 159 -3.94 31.12 12.19
N ALA A 160 -2.73 31.02 12.74
CA ALA A 160 -2.56 31.01 14.16
C ALA A 160 -3.39 32.19 14.63
N SER A 161 -4.57 31.92 15.20
CA SER A 161 -5.17 32.84 16.12
C SER A 161 -4.07 32.99 17.16
N LYS A 162 -3.33 34.10 17.05
CA LYS A 162 -2.40 34.58 18.07
C LYS A 162 -3.23 35.01 19.30
N GLU A 163 -4.16 34.17 19.73
CA GLU A 163 -4.67 34.24 21.07
C GLU A 163 -3.59 33.62 21.95
N VAL A 164 -3.01 34.51 22.74
CA VAL A 164 -1.97 34.33 23.73
C VAL A 164 -2.04 32.93 24.36
N GLY A 165 -1.08 32.07 24.03
CA GLY A 165 -0.72 30.90 24.82
C GLY A 165 -1.06 29.50 24.28
N LYS A 166 -1.78 29.34 23.15
CA LYS A 166 -2.09 28.00 22.62
C LYS A 166 -1.97 27.91 21.10
N THR A 167 -0.82 27.42 20.61
CA THR A 167 -0.67 27.02 19.21
C THR A 167 -1.42 25.70 19.00
N VAL A 168 -2.68 25.77 18.57
CA VAL A 168 -3.44 24.57 18.21
C VAL A 168 -2.81 23.97 16.95
N ARG A 169 -2.14 22.83 17.11
CA ARG A 169 -1.61 22.09 15.96
C ARG A 169 -2.77 21.49 15.17
N PRO A 170 -2.71 21.55 13.82
CA PRO A 170 -3.67 20.84 12.98
C PRO A 170 -3.75 19.37 13.35
N LYS A 171 -4.95 18.80 13.26
CA LYS A 171 -5.15 17.37 13.50
C LYS A 171 -5.24 16.61 12.19
N VAL A 172 -4.76 15.39 12.19
CA VAL A 172 -4.86 14.48 11.05
C VAL A 172 -6.29 13.99 10.91
N GLY A 173 -6.86 14.09 9.71
CA GLY A 173 -8.12 13.44 9.37
C GLY A 173 -7.92 11.98 9.03
N PHE A 174 -6.97 11.68 8.15
CA PHE A 174 -6.60 10.33 7.78
C PHE A 174 -5.23 10.28 7.09
N THR A 175 -4.58 9.10 7.17
CA THR A 175 -3.38 8.79 6.39
C THR A 175 -3.79 8.51 4.94
N VAL A 176 -3.18 9.21 3.99
CA VAL A 176 -3.44 9.06 2.55
C VAL A 176 -2.48 8.05 1.93
N VAL A 177 -1.18 8.17 2.25
CA VAL A 177 -0.16 7.21 1.83
C VAL A 177 0.64 6.84 3.08
N PRO A 178 0.83 5.55 3.39
CA PRO A 178 1.67 5.15 4.51
C PRO A 178 3.12 5.61 4.30
N GLY A 179 3.80 5.87 5.41
CA GLY A 179 5.24 6.01 5.47
C GLY A 179 5.88 4.67 5.86
N PHE A 180 7.17 4.71 6.22
CA PHE A 180 7.93 3.51 6.56
C PHE A 180 8.80 3.72 7.79
N ARG A 181 8.95 2.67 8.60
CA ARG A 181 9.88 2.60 9.74
C ARG A 181 11.06 1.72 9.33
N LEU A 182 12.25 2.28 9.32
CA LEU A 182 13.51 1.60 9.00
C LEU A 182 14.47 1.77 10.17
N GLY A 183 14.58 0.76 11.02
CA GLY A 183 15.37 0.83 12.26
C GLY A 183 14.94 2.03 13.13
N GLY A 184 15.83 3.00 13.31
CA GLY A 184 15.57 4.23 14.07
C GLY A 184 14.99 5.39 13.26
N THR A 185 14.81 5.24 11.95
CA THR A 185 14.41 6.31 11.04
C THR A 185 12.97 6.11 10.54
N VAL A 186 12.25 7.21 10.33
CA VAL A 186 10.91 7.21 9.75
C VAL A 186 10.91 7.96 8.43
N ILE A 187 10.45 7.29 7.37
CA ILE A 187 10.03 7.94 6.12
C ILE A 187 8.59 8.42 6.33
N GLN A 188 8.35 9.70 6.04
CA GLN A 188 7.10 10.37 6.38
C GLN A 188 5.90 9.72 5.71
N CYS A 189 4.79 9.61 6.44
CA CYS A 189 3.50 9.31 5.84
C CYS A 189 2.87 10.59 5.27
N ARG A 190 2.02 10.43 4.25
CA ARG A 190 1.24 11.55 3.71
C ARG A 190 -0.12 11.60 4.35
N VAL A 191 -0.52 12.75 4.87
CA VAL A 191 -1.75 12.91 5.65
C VAL A 191 -2.64 14.02 5.10
N TYR A 192 -3.94 13.81 5.21
CA TYR A 192 -4.93 14.87 5.07
C TYR A 192 -5.18 15.49 6.44
N LEU A 193 -5.14 16.81 6.54
CA LEU A 193 -5.41 17.53 7.79
C LEU A 193 -6.89 17.91 7.88
N GLU A 194 -7.47 17.77 9.06
CA GLU A 194 -8.78 18.35 9.38
C GLU A 194 -8.63 19.87 9.50
N SER A 195 -9.58 20.58 8.90
CA SER A 195 -9.74 22.03 9.05
C SER A 195 -10.24 22.38 10.45
#